data_AF-A0A8S1RES1-F1
#
_entry.id   AF-A0A8S1RES1-F1
#
_cell.length_a   1.000
_cell.length_b   1.000
_cell.length_c   1.000
_cell.angle_alpha   90.00
_cell.angle_beta   90.00
_cell.angle_gamma   90.00
#
_symmetry.space_group_name_H-M   'P 1'
#
loop_
_entity.id
_entity.type
_entity.pdbx_description
1 polymer ?
#
loop_
_entity_poly.entity_id
_entity_poly.type
_entity_poly.pdbx_seq_one_letter_code
_entity_poly.pdbx_strand_id
1 'polypeptide(L)'
;MNKFLITLARIPKCQPRFGFADILKDKDKGDERVYFTKEDQKLMQKLLKKMKENNEKPKTSGNEKEDKEDLQKIFSRYKINYTDALVEEVLNWKRGD
;
A
#
# COMPACT_ATOMS: atom_id res chain seq x y z
N MET A 1 -11.27 70.98 49.62
CA MET A 1 -9.95 70.33 49.72
C MET A 1 -10.13 68.86 49.35
N ASN A 2 -10.05 68.53 48.07
CA ASN A 2 -10.31 67.16 47.60
C ASN A 2 -8.98 66.41 47.51
N LYS A 3 -8.82 65.40 48.36
CA LYS A 3 -7.65 64.52 48.41
C LYS A 3 -7.79 63.47 47.31
N PHE A 4 -7.03 63.60 46.22
CA PHE A 4 -6.92 62.55 45.21
C PHE A 4 -5.91 61.50 45.69
N LEU A 5 -6.41 60.35 46.14
CA LEU A 5 -5.60 59.15 46.39
C LEU A 5 -5.37 58.46 45.04
N ILE A 6 -4.18 58.63 44.47
CA ILE A 6 -3.75 57.86 43.30
C ILE A 6 -3.34 56.48 43.81
N THR A 7 -4.27 55.52 43.77
CA THR A 7 -3.97 54.11 43.95
C THR A 7 -3.12 53.63 42.78
N LEU A 8 -1.88 53.26 43.06
CA LEU A 8 -0.92 52.70 42.11
C LEU A 8 -1.43 51.33 41.64
N ALA A 9 -2.19 51.30 40.55
CA ALA A 9 -2.62 50.05 39.92
C ALA A 9 -1.40 49.34 39.32
N ARG A 10 -0.96 48.25 39.96
CA ARG A 10 0.11 47.38 39.46
C ARG A 10 -0.41 46.62 38.25
N ILE A 11 -0.12 47.12 37.05
CA ILE A 11 -0.41 46.44 35.79
C ILE A 11 0.42 45.14 35.75
N PRO A 12 -0.19 43.94 35.74
CA PRO A 12 0.58 42.72 35.51
C PRO A 12 1.12 42.76 34.08
N LYS A 13 2.45 42.72 33.94
CA LYS A 13 3.11 42.53 32.64
C LYS A 13 2.84 41.10 32.16
N CYS A 14 1.67 40.84 31.58
CA CYS A 14 1.47 39.65 30.76
C CYS A 14 2.30 39.81 29.48
N GLN A 15 3.56 39.39 29.52
CA GLN A 15 4.33 39.19 28.30
C GLN A 15 3.75 37.96 27.59
N PRO A 16 3.19 38.08 26.37
CA PRO A 16 2.83 36.90 25.61
C PRO A 16 4.15 36.21 25.25
N ARG A 17 4.41 35.05 25.87
CA ARG A 17 5.45 34.14 25.40
C ARG A 17 4.93 33.52 24.10
N PHE A 18 5.03 34.25 22.99
CA PHE A 18 4.90 33.65 21.66
C PHE A 18 6.07 32.70 21.48
N GLY A 19 5.85 31.43 21.78
CA GLY A 19 6.79 30.35 21.54
C GLY A 19 6.88 30.07 20.05
N PHE A 20 7.59 30.92 19.31
CA PHE A 20 7.86 30.70 17.87
C PHE A 20 8.50 29.34 17.60
N ALA A 21 9.23 28.78 18.58
CA ALA A 21 9.82 27.45 18.51
C ALA A 21 8.77 26.32 18.43
N ASP A 22 7.62 26.46 19.10
CA ASP A 22 6.55 25.45 19.02
C ASP A 22 5.79 25.57 17.70
N ILE A 23 5.57 26.81 17.22
CA ILE A 23 4.93 27.06 15.92
C ILE A 23 5.78 26.53 14.76
N LEU A 24 7.11 26.68 14.81
CA LEU A 24 8.03 26.11 13.82
C LEU A 24 8.04 24.59 13.86
N LYS A 25 8.08 23.97 15.04
CA LYS A 25 8.00 22.51 15.19
C LYS A 25 6.68 21.94 14.69
N ASP A 26 5.56 22.62 14.95
CA ASP A 26 4.24 22.20 14.47
C ASP A 26 4.13 22.33 12.94
N LYS A 27 4.78 23.33 12.36
CA LYS A 27 4.88 23.49 10.90
C LYS A 27 5.71 22.38 10.27
N ASP A 28 6.89 22.08 10.81
CA ASP A 28 7.77 21.01 10.31
C ASP A 28 7.05 19.65 10.36
N LYS A 29 6.35 19.37 11.47
CA LYS A 29 5.54 18.15 11.63
C LYS A 29 4.35 18.10 10.66
N GLY A 30 3.77 19.24 10.33
CA GLY A 30 2.72 19.35 9.31
C GLY A 30 3.25 19.04 7.91
N ASP A 31 4.40 19.60 7.55
CA ASP A 31 5.04 19.41 6.25
C ASP A 31 5.51 17.96 6.06
N GLU A 32 6.08 17.34 7.11
CA GLU A 32 6.43 15.90 7.10
C GLU A 32 5.20 15.03 6.86
N ARG A 33 4.09 15.28 7.55
CA ARG A 33 2.84 14.52 7.35
C ARG A 33 2.33 14.61 5.92
N VAL A 34 2.35 15.80 5.32
CA VAL A 34 1.92 16.00 3.95
C VAL A 34 2.85 15.28 2.97
N TYR A 35 4.17 15.33 3.22
CA TYR A 35 5.16 14.64 2.41
C TYR A 35 4.97 13.12 2.45
N PHE A 36 4.90 12.52 3.66
CA PHE A 36 4.72 11.08 3.82
C PHE A 36 3.39 10.60 3.24
N THR A 37 2.31 11.35 3.41
CA THR A 37 1.01 10.98 2.83
C THR A 37 1.07 10.89 1.31
N LYS A 38 1.76 11.84 0.65
CA LYS A 38 1.90 11.84 -0.82
C LYS A 38 2.81 10.72 -1.32
N GLU A 39 3.93 10.48 -0.64
CA GLU A 39 4.85 9.40 -1.03
C GLU A 39 4.24 8.02 -0.78
N ASP A 40 3.49 7.84 0.30
CA ASP A 40 2.83 6.57 0.62
C ASP A 40 1.71 6.26 -0.37
N GLN A 41 0.96 7.28 -0.81
CA GLN A 41 0.00 7.12 -1.92
C GLN A 41 0.67 6.65 -3.22
N LYS A 42 1.83 7.22 -3.58
CA LYS A 42 2.59 6.78 -4.76
C LYS A 42 3.13 5.36 -4.59
N LEU A 43 3.59 5.01 -3.39
CA LEU A 43 4.08 3.68 -3.07
C LEU A 43 2.96 2.64 -3.19
N MET A 44 1.80 2.93 -2.61
CA MET A 44 0.61 2.09 -2.71
C MET A 44 0.16 1.91 -4.17
N GLN A 45 0.14 2.97 -4.97
CA GLN A 45 -0.18 2.87 -6.40
C GLN A 45 0.81 1.97 -7.16
N LYS A 46 2.11 2.10 -6.87
CA LYS A 46 3.14 1.21 -7.45
C LYS A 46 2.93 -0.25 -7.01
N LEU A 47 2.56 -0.49 -5.75
CA LEU A 47 2.27 -1.82 -5.24
C LEU A 47 1.04 -2.43 -5.93
N LEU A 48 -0.05 -1.67 -6.03
CA LEU A 48 -1.27 -2.11 -6.73
C LEU A 48 -0.98 -2.41 -8.20
N LYS A 49 -0.16 -1.58 -8.86
CA LYS A 49 0.26 -1.83 -10.24
C LYS A 49 1.05 -3.14 -10.35
N LYS A 50 2.02 -3.38 -9.47
CA LYS A 50 2.79 -4.64 -9.44
C LYS A 50 1.91 -5.85 -9.12
N MET A 51 0.93 -5.72 -8.24
CA MET A 51 0.01 -6.80 -7.90
C MET A 51 -0.92 -7.13 -9.07
N LYS A 52 -1.43 -6.10 -9.77
CA LYS A 52 -2.19 -6.28 -11.01
C LYS A 52 -1.33 -6.95 -12.09
N GLU A 53 -0.11 -6.48 -12.33
CA GLU A 53 0.81 -7.09 -13.28
C GLU A 53 1.14 -8.56 -12.92
N ASN A 54 1.23 -8.90 -11.63
CA ASN A 54 1.46 -10.27 -11.17
C ASN A 54 0.20 -11.17 -11.24
N ASN A 55 -1.01 -10.59 -11.25
CA ASN A 55 -2.26 -11.33 -11.42
C ASN A 55 -2.68 -11.43 -12.90
N GLU A 56 -2.42 -10.40 -13.70
CA GLU A 56 -2.72 -10.34 -15.14
C GLU A 56 -1.71 -11.12 -15.98
N LYS A 57 -0.46 -11.22 -15.53
CA LYS A 57 0.39 -12.30 -15.99
C LYS A 57 -0.20 -13.57 -15.37
N PRO A 58 -0.83 -14.47 -16.14
CA PRO A 58 -1.10 -15.79 -15.59
C PRO A 58 0.23 -16.24 -15.04
N LYS A 59 0.24 -16.68 -13.78
CA LYS A 59 1.40 -17.39 -13.26
C LYS A 59 1.68 -18.45 -14.31
N THR A 60 2.68 -18.22 -15.15
CA THR A 60 3.36 -19.25 -15.92
C THR A 60 4.17 -20.00 -14.87
N SER A 61 3.42 -20.64 -13.98
CA SER A 61 3.55 -22.02 -13.59
C SER A 61 4.87 -22.58 -14.11
N GLY A 62 5.90 -22.48 -13.28
CA GLY A 62 7.00 -23.44 -13.36
C GLY A 62 6.48 -24.88 -13.43
N ASN A 63 5.25 -25.13 -12.96
CA ASN A 63 4.52 -26.39 -13.03
C ASN A 63 3.83 -26.71 -14.36
N GLU A 64 3.74 -25.83 -15.36
CA GLU A 64 2.95 -26.15 -16.57
C GLU A 64 3.53 -27.33 -17.35
N LYS A 65 4.85 -27.43 -17.38
CA LYS A 65 5.56 -28.55 -17.98
C LYS A 65 5.42 -29.81 -17.15
N GLU A 66 5.61 -29.71 -15.83
CA GLU A 66 5.47 -30.84 -14.91
C GLU A 66 4.04 -31.40 -14.92
N ASP A 67 3.03 -30.52 -14.93
CA ASP A 67 1.62 -30.89 -14.99
C ASP A 67 1.28 -31.59 -16.32
N LYS A 68 1.83 -31.10 -17.45
CA LYS A 68 1.68 -31.77 -18.76
C LYS A 68 2.33 -33.15 -18.76
N GLU A 69 3.55 -33.27 -18.22
CA GLU A 69 4.27 -34.55 -18.12
C GLU A 69 3.52 -35.56 -17.23
N ASP A 70 2.96 -35.13 -16.11
CA ASP A 70 2.18 -35.99 -15.22
C ASP A 70 0.85 -36.44 -15.86
N LEU A 71 0.18 -35.55 -16.60
CA LEU A 71 -0.99 -35.91 -17.40
C LEU A 71 -0.66 -36.94 -18.48
N GLN A 72 0.44 -36.76 -19.20
CA GLN A 72 0.90 -37.73 -20.19
C GLN A 72 1.19 -39.10 -19.55
N LYS A 73 1.86 -39.14 -18.39
CA LYS A 73 2.08 -40.39 -17.63
C LYS A 73 0.77 -41.07 -17.24
N ILE A 74 -0.27 -40.32 -16.90
CA ILE A 74 -1.59 -40.87 -16.60
C ILE A 74 -2.20 -41.49 -17.86
N PHE A 75 -2.26 -40.75 -18.97
CA PHE A 75 -2.85 -41.27 -20.20
C PHE A 75 -2.10 -42.49 -20.76
N SER A 76 -0.76 -42.50 -20.67
CA SER A 76 0.07 -43.64 -21.04
C SER A 76 -0.22 -44.89 -20.19
N ARG A 77 -0.47 -44.73 -18.88
CA ARG A 77 -0.82 -45.87 -17.99
C ARG A 77 -2.13 -46.54 -18.41
N TYR A 78 -3.10 -45.76 -18.87
CA TYR A 78 -4.42 -46.26 -19.27
C TYR A 78 -4.54 -46.58 -20.77
N LYS A 79 -3.46 -46.42 -21.55
CA LYS A 79 -3.44 -46.61 -23.01
C LYS A 79 -4.55 -45.84 -23.73
N ILE A 80 -4.83 -44.62 -23.27
CA ILE A 80 -5.83 -43.74 -23.87
C ILE A 80 -5.16 -42.98 -25.02
N ASN A 81 -5.80 -42.94 -26.19
CA ASN A 81 -5.41 -42.03 -27.25
C ASN A 81 -5.85 -40.63 -26.85
N TYR A 82 -4.89 -39.76 -26.53
CA TYR A 82 -5.15 -38.38 -26.16
C TYR A 82 -4.76 -37.43 -27.30
N THR A 83 -5.51 -36.35 -27.42
CA THR A 83 -5.20 -35.23 -28.31
C THR A 83 -4.64 -34.08 -27.48
N ASP A 84 -3.81 -33.22 -28.07
CA ASP A 84 -3.25 -32.07 -27.36
C ASP A 84 -4.35 -31.12 -26.84
N ALA A 85 -5.46 -31.01 -27.56
CA ALA A 85 -6.64 -30.26 -27.14
C ALA A 85 -7.25 -30.78 -25.83
N LEU A 86 -7.31 -32.11 -25.64
CA LEU A 86 -7.81 -32.72 -24.41
C LEU A 86 -6.88 -32.44 -23.22
N VAL A 87 -5.56 -32.45 -23.45
CA VAL A 87 -4.58 -32.13 -22.41
C VAL A 87 -4.75 -30.70 -21.93
N GLU A 88 -4.98 -29.76 -22.85
CA GLU A 88 -5.22 -28.35 -22.54
C GLU A 88 -6.56 -28.12 -21.83
N GLU A 89 -7.62 -28.81 -22.26
CA GLU A 89 -8.93 -28.75 -21.59
C GLU A 89 -8.87 -29.24 -20.14
N VAL A 90 -8.19 -30.37 -19.89
CA VAL A 90 -8.02 -30.90 -18.53
C VAL A 90 -7.12 -29.99 -17.68
N LEU A 91 -6.11 -29.36 -18.28
CA LEU A 91 -5.28 -28.35 -17.60
C LEU A 91 -6.07 -27.10 -17.25
N ASN A 92 -6.97 -26.64 -18.11
CA ASN A 92 -7.85 -25.51 -17.83
C ASN A 92 -8.85 -25.86 -16.72
N TRP A 93 -9.43 -27.06 -16.75
CA TRP A 93 -10.28 -27.57 -15.66
C TRP A 93 -9.55 -27.58 -14.31
N LYS A 94 -8.27 -28.02 -14.28
CA LYS A 94 -7.46 -28.01 -13.05
C LYS A 94 -7.22 -26.60 -12.51
N ARG A 95 -7.13 -25.58 -13.39
CA ARG A 95 -6.93 -24.18 -13.01
C ARG A 95 -8.19 -23.54 -12.42
N GLY A 96 -9.37 -24.03 -12.80
CA GLY A 96 -10.65 -23.51 -12.32
C GLY A 96 -11.06 -22.19 -12.97
N ASP A 97 -10.61 -21.95 -14.22
CA ASP A 97 -11.16 -20.90 -15.10
C ASP A 97 -12.50 -21.34 -15.72
#